data_AF-A0AAD4S3S0-F1
#
_entry.id   AF-A0AAD4S3S0-F1
#
_cell.length_a   1.000
_cell.length_b   1.000
_cell.length_c   1.000
_cell.angle_alpha   90.00
_cell.angle_beta   90.00
_cell.angle_gamma   90.00
#
_symmetry.space_group_name_H-M   'P 1'
#
loop_
_entity.id
_entity.type
_entity.pdbx_description
1 polymer ?
#
loop_
_entity_poly.entity_id
_entity_poly.type
_entity_poly.pdbx_seq_one_letter_code
_entity_poly.pdbx_strand_id
1 'polypeptide(L)'
;MGVLQKENVSNSALPLLSLNHVSYLCKSVTESAKFYQEVLGFVLIKRPSSFKFEGAWLFNYGIGIHLLQCTSVNDVQQMPVKINPKDNHISFQCTNIELVKKRLREMGIKYETALVEEGGVFIEICNCDNIPVVPLSASACLMLKKPQSYIAAKKSKALNAAEMETRMMENLFANMIDIAM
;
A
#
# COMPACT_ATOMS: atom_id res chain seq x y z
N MET A 1 14.34 -21.34 24.89
CA MET A 1 15.12 -21.81 23.74
C MET A 1 14.15 -22.45 22.75
N GLY A 2 13.89 -21.80 21.62
CA GLY A 2 13.01 -22.38 20.58
C GLY A 2 13.82 -23.27 19.66
N VAL A 3 13.40 -24.52 19.51
CA VAL A 3 14.00 -25.47 18.56
C VAL A 3 13.50 -25.10 17.17
N LEU A 4 14.41 -24.65 16.29
CA LEU A 4 14.10 -24.45 14.87
C LEU A 4 14.18 -25.82 14.17
N GLN A 5 13.02 -26.39 13.85
CA GLN A 5 12.93 -27.53 12.94
C GLN A 5 13.21 -27.05 11.51
N LYS A 6 14.24 -27.61 10.89
CA LYS A 6 14.48 -27.49 9.45
C LYS A 6 13.79 -28.66 8.74
N GLU A 7 12.66 -28.39 8.12
CA GLU A 7 12.08 -29.28 7.12
C GLU A 7 12.68 -28.99 5.74
N ASN A 8 12.87 -30.03 4.93
CA ASN A 8 13.35 -29.91 3.55
C ASN A 8 12.26 -29.25 2.70
N VAL A 9 12.38 -27.95 2.46
CA VAL A 9 11.42 -27.17 1.67
C VAL A 9 11.61 -27.48 0.19
N SER A 10 10.66 -28.23 -0.38
CA SER A 10 10.45 -28.27 -1.83
C SER A 10 10.26 -26.85 -2.38
N ASN A 11 10.79 -26.59 -3.57
CA ASN A 11 11.03 -25.26 -4.15
C ASN A 11 9.75 -24.48 -4.58
N SER A 12 8.68 -24.57 -3.79
CA SER A 12 7.42 -23.87 -3.98
C SER A 12 7.40 -22.60 -3.12
N ALA A 13 6.96 -21.48 -3.71
CA ALA A 13 6.79 -20.23 -2.98
C ALA A 13 5.76 -20.41 -1.85
N LEU A 14 5.87 -19.60 -0.79
CA LEU A 14 4.86 -19.54 0.26
C LEU A 14 3.49 -19.21 -0.35
N PRO A 15 2.38 -19.80 0.14
CA PRO A 15 1.03 -19.55 -0.36
C PRO A 15 0.49 -18.19 0.12
N LEU A 16 1.16 -17.11 -0.25
CA LEU A 16 0.81 -15.74 0.10
C LEU A 16 -0.14 -15.16 -0.96
N LEU A 17 -1.21 -14.49 -0.52
CA LEU A 17 -2.17 -13.84 -1.41
C LEU A 17 -1.73 -12.43 -1.81
N SER A 18 -1.41 -11.61 -0.81
CA SER A 18 -1.01 -10.20 -1.00
C SER A 18 -0.32 -9.65 0.25
N LEU A 19 0.29 -8.47 0.13
CA LEU A 19 0.70 -7.69 1.28
C LEU A 19 -0.54 -7.26 2.08
N ASN A 20 -0.60 -7.66 3.35
CA ASN A 20 -1.76 -7.39 4.19
C ASN A 20 -1.69 -6.01 4.86
N HIS A 21 -0.57 -5.68 5.50
CA HIS A 21 -0.34 -4.39 6.14
C HIS A 21 1.15 -4.11 6.31
N VAL A 22 1.47 -2.85 6.58
CA VAL A 22 2.79 -2.40 7.03
C VAL A 22 2.66 -1.73 8.40
N SER A 23 3.70 -1.84 9.22
CA SER A 23 3.71 -1.27 10.58
C SER A 23 4.80 -0.20 10.70
N TYR A 24 4.47 0.94 11.31
CA TYR A 24 5.39 2.03 11.58
C TYR A 24 5.40 2.43 13.05
N LEU A 25 6.61 2.65 13.55
CA LEU A 25 6.83 3.38 14.78
C LEU A 25 6.76 4.88 14.50
N CYS A 26 6.02 5.62 15.32
CA CYS A 26 5.79 7.04 15.13
C CYS A 26 5.82 7.82 16.45
N LYS A 27 6.20 9.11 16.36
CA LYS A 27 6.25 10.01 17.52
C LYS A 27 4.87 10.42 18.03
N SER A 28 3.85 10.37 17.19
CA SER A 28 2.48 10.73 17.54
C SER A 28 1.53 9.94 16.66
N VAL A 29 0.81 9.00 17.26
CA VAL A 29 -0.24 8.21 16.58
C VAL A 29 -1.31 9.14 16.04
N THR A 30 -1.72 10.16 16.80
CA THR A 30 -2.75 11.12 16.40
C THR A 30 -2.34 11.93 15.16
N GLU A 31 -1.14 12.51 15.17
CA GLU A 31 -0.65 13.31 14.02
C GLU A 31 -0.43 12.42 12.79
N SER A 32 0.13 11.23 12.99
CA SER A 32 0.39 10.29 11.90
C SER A 32 -0.92 9.77 11.31
N ALA A 33 -1.89 9.37 12.14
CA ALA A 33 -3.20 8.95 11.67
C ALA A 33 -3.90 10.07 10.89
N LYS A 34 -3.86 11.30 11.38
CA LYS A 34 -4.41 12.46 10.67
C LYS A 34 -3.79 12.64 9.29
N PHE A 35 -2.46 12.52 9.16
CA PHE A 35 -1.79 12.56 7.86
C PHE A 35 -2.31 11.46 6.92
N TYR A 36 -2.33 10.20 7.38
CA TYR A 36 -2.80 9.08 6.55
C TYR A 36 -4.28 9.24 6.13
N GLN A 37 -5.12 9.80 7.00
CA GLN A 37 -6.54 10.03 6.69
C GLN A 37 -6.74 11.20 5.73
N GLU A 38 -6.18 12.37 6.04
CA GLU A 38 -6.47 13.62 5.32
C GLU A 38 -5.67 13.76 4.03
N VAL A 39 -4.44 13.23 3.98
CA VAL A 39 -3.56 13.35 2.82
C VAL A 39 -3.70 12.14 1.90
N LEU A 40 -3.68 10.93 2.48
CA LEU A 40 -3.65 9.69 1.71
C LEU A 40 -5.03 9.00 1.62
N GLY A 41 -6.04 9.53 2.32
CA GLY A 41 -7.41 9.02 2.25
C GLY A 41 -7.65 7.71 2.97
N PHE A 42 -6.78 7.31 3.91
CA PHE A 42 -7.02 6.12 4.72
C PHE A 42 -8.17 6.31 5.71
N VAL A 43 -8.77 5.20 6.17
CA VAL A 43 -9.83 5.23 7.17
C VAL A 43 -9.37 4.49 8.42
N LEU A 44 -9.63 5.05 9.60
CA LEU A 44 -9.41 4.36 10.88
C LEU A 44 -10.34 3.16 11.00
N ILE A 45 -9.78 2.01 11.36
CA ILE A 45 -10.54 0.78 11.59
C ILE A 45 -10.41 0.33 13.04
N LYS A 46 -11.32 -0.56 13.45
CA LYS A 46 -11.32 -1.13 14.80
C LYS A 46 -10.01 -1.89 15.05
N ARG A 47 -9.32 -1.53 16.12
CA ARG A 47 -8.13 -2.21 16.59
C ARG A 47 -8.49 -3.44 17.45
N PRO A 48 -7.71 -4.54 17.40
CA PRO A 48 -7.88 -5.65 18.33
C PRO A 48 -7.80 -5.19 19.78
N SER A 49 -8.80 -5.53 20.59
CA SER A 49 -8.89 -5.12 22.00
C SER A 49 -7.82 -5.75 22.89
N SER A 50 -7.16 -6.81 22.43
CA SER A 50 -6.04 -7.44 23.12
C SER A 50 -4.77 -6.58 23.13
N PHE A 51 -4.67 -5.57 22.28
CA PHE A 51 -3.48 -4.74 22.19
C PHE A 51 -3.53 -3.61 23.22
N LYS A 52 -2.61 -3.64 24.19
CA LYS A 52 -2.58 -2.73 25.35
C LYS A 52 -1.56 -1.58 25.26
N PHE A 53 -1.08 -1.28 24.05
CA PHE A 53 -0.17 -0.16 23.77
C PHE A 53 -0.89 0.99 23.05
N GLU A 54 -0.28 2.16 22.94
CA GLU A 54 -0.86 3.26 22.15
C GLU A 54 -0.61 3.04 20.65
N GLY A 55 -1.66 3.09 19.84
CA GLY A 55 -1.57 2.73 18.42
C GLY A 55 -2.89 2.82 17.68
N ALA A 56 -2.80 2.95 16.35
CA ALA A 56 -3.93 3.04 15.45
C ALA A 56 -3.80 2.04 14.30
N TRP A 57 -4.93 1.61 13.75
CA TRP A 57 -4.97 0.81 12.54
C TRP A 57 -5.80 1.56 11.49
N LEU A 58 -5.22 1.75 10.31
CA LEU A 58 -5.89 2.36 9.18
C LEU A 58 -5.95 1.38 8.01
N PHE A 59 -6.94 1.54 7.14
CA PHE A 59 -7.10 0.70 5.96
C PHE A 59 -7.63 1.50 4.78
N ASN A 60 -7.02 1.29 3.62
CA ASN A 60 -7.52 1.67 2.30
C ASN A 60 -6.68 0.96 1.22
N TYR A 61 -7.12 1.00 -0.04
CA TYR A 61 -6.38 0.46 -1.19
C TYR A 61 -5.99 -1.03 -1.06
N GLY A 62 -6.70 -1.79 -0.23
CA GLY A 62 -6.41 -3.20 0.04
C GLY A 62 -5.24 -3.46 1.00
N ILE A 63 -4.67 -2.42 1.64
CA ILE A 63 -3.54 -2.53 2.57
C ILE A 63 -3.86 -1.85 3.91
N GLY A 64 -3.42 -2.46 5.01
CA GLY A 64 -3.45 -1.86 6.34
C GLY A 64 -2.20 -1.03 6.65
N ILE A 65 -2.37 0.07 7.39
CA ILE A 65 -1.28 0.80 8.06
C ILE A 65 -1.47 0.65 9.57
N HIS A 66 -0.51 0.03 10.25
CA HIS A 66 -0.49 -0.09 11.70
C HIS A 66 0.50 0.90 12.29
N LEU A 67 0.00 1.86 13.06
CA LEU A 67 0.82 2.87 13.72
C LEU A 67 1.02 2.50 15.19
N LEU A 68 2.28 2.54 15.61
CA LEU A 68 2.74 2.25 16.95
C LEU A 68 3.37 3.50 17.53
N GLN A 69 2.89 3.94 18.69
CA GLN A 69 3.49 5.07 19.39
C GLN A 69 4.84 4.67 19.97
N CYS A 70 5.88 5.45 19.70
CA CYS A 70 7.18 5.28 20.35
C CYS A 70 7.11 5.65 21.83
N THR A 71 7.82 4.90 22.67
CA THR A 71 7.92 5.15 24.12
C THR A 71 9.18 5.94 24.48
N SER A 72 10.19 5.96 23.61
CA SER A 72 11.40 6.76 23.74
C SER A 72 11.70 7.57 22.47
N VAL A 73 12.34 8.73 22.65
CA VAL A 73 12.79 9.60 21.56
C VAL A 73 13.85 8.95 20.66
N ASN A 74 14.52 7.90 21.15
CA ASN A 74 15.52 7.14 20.40
C ASN A 74 14.92 6.03 19.54
N ASP A 75 13.64 5.71 19.70
CA ASP A 75 12.99 4.60 18.99
C ASP A 75 12.60 4.99 17.56
N VAL A 76 12.67 6.27 17.23
CA VAL A 76 12.28 6.83 15.93
C VAL A 76 13.47 7.50 15.31
N GLN A 77 13.77 7.13 14.07
CA GLN A 77 14.73 7.86 13.26
C GLN A 77 14.27 9.32 13.12
N GLN A 78 15.23 10.24 13.23
CA GLN A 78 14.93 11.64 12.98
C GLN A 78 14.45 11.79 11.54
N MET A 79 13.43 12.63 11.34
CA MET A 79 12.98 12.93 10.00
C MET A 79 14.15 13.50 9.20
N PRO A 80 14.46 12.93 8.03
CA PRO A 80 15.54 13.43 7.20
C PRO A 80 15.22 14.85 6.76
N VAL A 81 16.25 15.71 6.75
CA VAL A 81 16.12 17.13 6.37
C VAL A 81 15.70 17.29 4.90
N LYS A 82 16.03 16.29 4.07
CA LYS A 82 15.72 16.23 2.65
C LYS A 82 15.07 14.89 2.33
N ILE A 83 14.08 14.89 1.45
CA ILE A 83 13.47 13.67 0.93
C ILE A 83 14.52 12.91 0.09
N ASN A 84 14.76 11.65 0.44
CA ASN A 84 15.66 10.77 -0.30
C ASN A 84 14.85 9.58 -0.87
N PRO A 85 14.61 9.53 -2.19
CA PRO A 85 13.86 8.43 -2.81
C PRO A 85 14.49 7.04 -2.65
N LYS A 86 15.74 6.95 -2.20
CA LYS A 86 16.44 5.69 -1.92
C LYS A 86 16.20 5.14 -0.53
N ASP A 87 15.57 5.90 0.36
CA ASP A 87 15.21 5.43 1.71
C ASP A 87 14.03 4.45 1.65
N ASN A 88 13.76 3.76 2.75
CA ASN A 88 12.58 2.88 2.86
C ASN A 88 11.30 3.69 2.68
N HIS A 89 10.41 3.26 1.80
CA HIS A 89 9.25 4.04 1.39
C HIS A 89 8.06 3.14 0.97
N ILE A 90 6.86 3.70 0.92
CA ILE A 90 5.67 3.05 0.35
C ILE A 90 5.29 3.78 -0.93
N SER A 91 5.24 3.07 -2.05
CA SER A 91 4.78 3.67 -3.30
C SER A 91 3.28 3.47 -3.51
N PHE A 92 2.56 4.56 -3.80
CA PHE A 92 1.16 4.53 -4.22
C PHE A 92 1.01 4.76 -5.71
N GLN A 93 0.18 3.97 -6.38
CA GLN A 93 -0.24 4.26 -7.74
C GLN A 93 -1.31 5.36 -7.75
N CYS A 94 -1.20 6.31 -8.68
CA CYS A 94 -2.23 7.33 -8.90
C CYS A 94 -2.67 7.40 -10.36
N THR A 95 -3.87 7.93 -10.57
CA THR A 95 -4.45 8.12 -11.91
C THR A 95 -3.96 9.40 -12.59
N ASN A 96 -3.53 10.41 -11.82
CA ASN A 96 -3.09 11.70 -12.33
C ASN A 96 -2.07 12.35 -11.38
N ILE A 97 -0.79 12.27 -11.76
CA ILE A 97 0.33 12.80 -10.97
C ILE A 97 0.29 14.33 -10.84
N GLU A 98 -0.22 15.05 -11.86
CA GLU A 98 -0.31 16.52 -11.83
C GLU A 98 -1.37 17.00 -10.85
N LEU A 99 -2.49 16.28 -10.75
CA LEU A 99 -3.50 16.56 -9.73
C LEU A 99 -2.97 16.29 -8.32
N VAL A 100 -2.24 15.19 -8.12
CA VAL A 100 -1.57 14.87 -6.85
C VAL A 100 -0.61 16.01 -6.45
N LYS A 101 0.28 16.42 -7.35
CA LYS A 101 1.20 17.55 -7.14
C LYS A 101 0.45 18.82 -6.73
N LYS A 102 -0.64 19.14 -7.43
CA LYS A 102 -1.48 20.31 -7.13
C LYS A 102 -2.04 20.24 -5.71
N ARG A 103 -2.60 19.10 -5.30
CA ARG A 103 -3.15 18.91 -3.95
C ARG A 103 -2.08 19.01 -2.86
N LEU A 104 -0.91 18.39 -3.06
CA LEU A 104 0.19 18.50 -2.10
C LEU A 104 0.63 19.95 -1.91
N ARG A 105 0.71 20.75 -3.00
CA ARG A 105 0.99 22.19 -2.91
C ARG A 105 -0.09 22.95 -2.14
N GLU A 106 -1.36 22.71 -2.43
CA GLU A 106 -2.49 23.35 -1.74
C GLU A 106 -2.49 23.04 -0.22
N MET A 107 -2.02 21.85 0.16
CA MET A 107 -1.90 21.42 1.55
C MET A 107 -0.58 21.86 2.22
N GLY A 108 0.33 22.52 1.49
CA GLY A 108 1.64 22.93 2.00
C GLY A 108 2.60 21.78 2.30
N ILE A 109 2.38 20.61 1.69
CA ILE A 109 3.20 19.41 1.90
C ILE A 109 4.38 19.43 0.91
N LYS A 110 5.59 19.31 1.45
CA LYS A 110 6.83 19.23 0.66
C LYS A 110 6.86 17.92 -0.12
N TYR A 111 7.24 17.98 -1.39
CA TYR A 111 7.47 16.82 -2.25
C TYR A 111 8.64 17.08 -3.20
N GLU A 112 9.28 16.02 -3.66
CA GLU A 112 10.38 16.06 -4.65
C GLU A 112 9.94 15.41 -5.95
N THR A 113 10.37 15.96 -7.09
CA THR A 113 10.13 15.38 -8.41
C THR A 113 11.40 14.92 -9.09
N ALA A 114 11.45 13.69 -9.60
CA ALA A 114 12.55 13.20 -10.44
C ALA A 114 12.01 12.54 -11.72
N LEU A 115 12.74 12.58 -12.83
CA LEU A 115 12.37 11.90 -14.08
C LEU A 115 13.25 10.66 -14.29
N VAL A 116 12.66 9.52 -14.67
CA VAL A 116 13.38 8.36 -15.21
C VAL A 116 13.50 8.53 -16.72
N GLU A 117 14.64 8.18 -17.31
CA GLU A 117 14.86 8.18 -18.77
C GLU A 117 13.83 7.35 -19.54
N GLU A 118 13.24 6.35 -18.88
CA GLU A 118 12.15 5.50 -19.39
C GLU A 118 10.73 6.10 -19.19
N GLY A 119 10.63 7.39 -18.82
CA GLY A 119 9.38 8.16 -18.89
C GLY A 119 8.51 8.19 -17.62
N GLY A 120 9.12 8.19 -16.42
CA GLY A 120 8.39 8.28 -15.15
C GLY A 120 8.74 9.52 -14.34
N VAL A 121 7.76 10.21 -13.73
CA VAL A 121 8.01 11.26 -12.72
C VAL A 121 7.84 10.65 -11.32
N PHE A 122 8.86 10.70 -10.46
CA PHE A 122 8.77 10.33 -9.05
C PHE A 122 8.21 11.47 -8.23
N ILE A 123 7.13 11.23 -7.50
CA ILE A 123 6.95 11.63 -6.10
C ILE A 123 6.71 10.28 -5.38
N GLU A 124 6.69 10.14 -4.05
CA GLU A 124 6.33 8.87 -3.37
C GLU A 124 4.82 8.50 -3.52
N ILE A 125 4.30 8.82 -4.70
CA ILE A 125 3.08 8.43 -5.37
C ILE A 125 3.58 8.20 -6.82
N CYS A 126 3.86 6.96 -7.20
CA CYS A 126 4.48 6.62 -8.47
C CYS A 126 3.43 6.27 -9.53
N ASN A 127 3.68 6.66 -10.78
CA ASN A 127 2.99 6.08 -11.92
C ASN A 127 3.86 4.98 -12.55
N CYS A 128 3.89 3.80 -11.92
CA CYS A 128 4.70 2.66 -12.39
C CYS A 128 4.13 1.98 -13.65
N ASP A 129 3.04 2.48 -14.25
CA ASP A 129 2.46 1.90 -15.47
C ASP A 129 3.44 1.88 -16.65
N ASN A 130 4.38 2.81 -16.66
CA ASN A 130 5.38 2.96 -17.72
C ASN A 130 6.65 2.13 -17.46
N ILE A 131 6.79 1.49 -16.30
CA ILE A 131 7.99 0.69 -15.97
C ILE A 131 7.79 -0.76 -16.44
N PRO A 132 8.73 -1.32 -17.22
CA PRO A 132 8.65 -2.72 -17.64
C PRO A 132 8.85 -3.66 -16.44
N VAL A 133 7.77 -4.35 -16.03
CA VAL A 133 7.86 -5.44 -15.04
C VAL A 133 8.16 -6.74 -15.78
N VAL A 134 9.44 -6.97 -16.09
CA VAL A 134 9.91 -8.20 -16.74
C VAL A 134 10.66 -9.05 -15.72
N PRO A 135 10.23 -10.29 -15.45
CA PRO A 135 10.95 -11.17 -14.55
C PRO A 135 12.31 -11.55 -15.15
N LEU A 136 13.36 -11.53 -14.33
CA LEU A 136 14.73 -11.86 -14.75
C LEU A 136 14.96 -13.36 -15.02
N SER A 137 13.99 -14.22 -14.70
CA SER A 137 14.03 -15.64 -15.02
C SER A 137 12.72 -16.10 -15.66
N ALA A 138 12.83 -17.01 -16.64
CA ALA A 138 11.67 -17.55 -17.36
C ALA A 138 10.64 -18.22 -16.42
N SER A 139 11.10 -18.81 -15.33
CA SER A 139 10.27 -19.49 -14.32
C SER A 139 9.37 -18.54 -13.53
N ALA A 140 9.74 -17.26 -13.41
CA ALA A 140 8.96 -16.24 -12.68
C ALA A 140 7.88 -15.58 -13.56
N CYS A 141 7.90 -15.81 -14.87
CA CYS A 141 6.96 -15.21 -15.82
C CYS A 141 5.50 -15.70 -15.61
N LEU A 142 5.31 -16.91 -15.09
CA LEU A 142 3.99 -17.50 -14.84
C LEU A 142 3.22 -16.86 -13.67
N MET A 143 3.90 -16.08 -12.82
CA MET A 143 3.33 -15.53 -11.58
C MET A 143 2.96 -14.04 -11.66
N LEU A 144 3.35 -13.34 -12.74
CA LEU A 144 3.04 -11.92 -12.91
C LEU A 144 1.67 -11.73 -13.56
N LYS A 145 0.61 -11.87 -12.77
CA LYS A 145 -0.72 -11.38 -13.16
C LYS A 145 -0.88 -9.95 -12.65
N LYS A 146 -0.91 -8.95 -13.55
CA LYS A 146 -1.35 -7.60 -13.17
C LYS A 146 -2.80 -7.69 -12.65
N PRO A 147 -3.14 -7.05 -11.52
CA PRO A 147 -4.49 -7.09 -10.98
C PRO A 147 -5.53 -6.65 -12.03
N GLN A 148 -6.63 -7.41 -12.16
CA GLN A 148 -7.71 -7.19 -13.14
C GLN A 148 -8.44 -5.84 -12.98
N SER A 149 -8.25 -5.12 -11.88
CA SER A 149 -8.80 -3.77 -11.65
C SER A 149 -8.35 -2.76 -12.69
N TYR A 150 -7.25 -3.01 -13.41
CA TYR A 150 -6.69 -2.11 -14.42
C TYR A 150 -7.43 -2.11 -15.77
N ILE A 151 -7.98 -3.24 -16.23
CA ILE A 151 -8.60 -3.32 -17.57
C ILE A 151 -9.94 -2.58 -17.60
N ALA A 152 -10.65 -2.51 -16.47
CA ALA A 152 -11.97 -1.87 -16.38
C ALA A 152 -11.90 -0.33 -16.34
N ALA A 153 -10.86 0.26 -15.73
CA ALA A 153 -10.78 1.71 -15.51
C ALA A 153 -10.58 2.52 -16.81
N LYS A 154 -10.01 1.93 -17.86
CA LYS A 154 -9.90 2.56 -19.19
C LYS A 154 -11.20 2.49 -20.01
N LYS A 155 -12.24 1.78 -19.54
CA LYS A 155 -13.53 1.63 -20.25
C LYS A 155 -14.76 2.06 -19.47
N SER A 156 -14.68 2.31 -18.15
CA SER A 156 -15.86 2.62 -17.36
C SER A 156 -16.13 4.14 -17.26
N LYS A 157 -17.28 4.57 -17.79
CA LYS A 157 -18.00 5.76 -17.32
C LYS A 157 -18.11 5.70 -15.79
N ALA A 158 -18.09 6.85 -15.11
CA ALA A 158 -18.21 6.93 -13.66
C ALA A 158 -19.46 6.16 -13.18
N LEU A 159 -19.24 5.09 -12.41
CA LEU A 159 -20.28 4.31 -11.75
C LEU A 159 -20.56 4.96 -10.39
N ASN A 160 -21.82 4.96 -9.98
CA ASN A 160 -22.23 5.53 -8.70
C ASN A 160 -21.89 4.60 -7.52
N ALA A 161 -22.00 5.12 -6.29
CA ALA A 161 -21.61 4.40 -5.08
C ALA A 161 -22.36 3.06 -4.90
N ALA A 162 -23.62 2.97 -5.32
CA ALA A 162 -24.41 1.76 -5.21
C ALA A 162 -23.90 0.66 -6.17
N GLU A 163 -23.52 1.02 -7.39
CA GLU A 163 -22.95 0.08 -8.36
C GLU A 163 -21.57 -0.45 -7.95
N MET A 164 -20.80 0.37 -7.22
CA MET A 164 -19.51 -0.04 -6.65
C MET A 164 -19.71 -1.07 -5.52
N GLU A 165 -20.70 -0.84 -4.67
CA GLU A 165 -21.04 -1.74 -3.56
C GLU A 165 -21.56 -3.09 -4.08
N THR A 166 -22.40 -3.08 -5.12
CA THR A 166 -22.88 -4.30 -5.78
C THR A 166 -21.72 -5.10 -6.39
N ARG A 167 -20.77 -4.46 -7.11
CA ARG A 167 -19.59 -5.16 -7.65
C ARG A 167 -18.65 -5.70 -6.56
N MET A 168 -18.55 -5.02 -5.41
CA MET A 168 -17.77 -5.52 -4.29
C MET A 168 -18.41 -6.77 -3.68
N MET A 169 -19.73 -6.78 -3.52
CA MET A 169 -20.45 -7.98 -3.06
C MET A 169 -20.37 -9.11 -4.06
N GLU A 170 -20.59 -8.86 -5.36
CA GLU A 170 -20.51 -9.90 -6.41
C GLU A 170 -19.12 -10.55 -6.48
N ASN A 171 -18.04 -9.76 -6.35
CA ASN A 171 -16.69 -10.31 -6.28
C ASN A 171 -16.45 -11.11 -5.00
N LEU A 172 -17.04 -10.70 -3.87
CA LEU A 172 -16.93 -11.45 -2.62
C LEU A 172 -17.64 -12.82 -2.75
N PHE A 173 -18.83 -12.85 -3.36
CA PHE A 173 -19.58 -14.08 -3.60
C PHE A 173 -18.91 -15.01 -4.62
N ALA A 174 -18.34 -14.48 -5.70
CA ALA A 174 -17.62 -15.28 -6.70
C ALA A 174 -16.41 -16.00 -6.08
N ASN A 175 -15.67 -15.33 -5.19
CA ASN A 175 -14.55 -15.94 -4.47
C ASN A 175 -14.98 -16.95 -3.39
N MET A 176 -16.23 -16.89 -2.92
CA MET A 176 -16.76 -17.86 -1.95
C MET A 176 -17.24 -19.15 -2.62
N ILE A 177 -17.70 -19.11 -3.87
CA ILE A 177 -18.12 -20.31 -4.62
C ILE A 177 -16.91 -21.18 -5.01
N ASP A 178 -15.76 -20.58 -5.31
CA ASP A 178 -14.51 -21.31 -5.63
C ASP A 178 -13.87 -22.02 -4.43
N ILE A 179 -14.41 -21.83 -3.21
CA ILE A 179 -13.96 -22.53 -1.99
C ILE A 179 -14.81 -23.79 -1.73
N ALA A 180 -15.95 -23.95 -2.41
CA ALA A 180 -16.92 -25.01 -2.16
C ALA A 180 -17.05 -26.05 -3.29
N MET A 181 -16.14 -26.07 -4.27
CA MET A 181 -16.01 -27.16 -5.25
C MET A 181 -14.63 -27.81 -5.21
#